data_AF-A0A8F1MCN2-F1
#
_entry.id   AF-A0A8F1MCN2-F1
#
_cell.length_a   1.000
_cell.length_b   1.000
_cell.length_c   1.000
_cell.angle_alpha   90.00
_cell.angle_beta   90.00
_cell.angle_gamma   90.00
#
_symmetry.space_group_name_H-M   'P 1'
#
loop_
_entity.id
_entity.type
_entity.pdbx_description
1 polymer ?
#
loop_
_entity_poly.entity_id
_entity_poly.type
_entity_poly.pdbx_seq_one_letter_code
_entity_poly.pdbx_strand_id
1 'polypeptide(L)' 'MVLLEYLMQHPNQILSKETLIDHVWDFDADILPNNVEAYIKFLRQKIDKPFKKQLIKTVRGFGYRIES' A
#
# COMPACT_ATOMS: atom_id res chain seq x y z
N MET A 1 -1.17 -9.81 6.65
CA MET A 1 -0.31 -9.25 5.59
C MET A 1 -1.19 -8.57 4.54
N VAL A 2 -2.26 -7.90 4.99
CA VAL A 2 -3.46 -7.62 4.20
C VAL A 2 -3.24 -6.49 3.19
N LEU A 3 -2.38 -5.51 3.47
CA LEU A 3 -2.09 -4.40 2.54
C LEU A 3 -1.52 -4.86 1.20
N LEU A 4 -0.52 -5.76 1.23
CA LEU A 4 0.09 -6.23 -0.01
C LEU A 4 -0.89 -7.08 -0.82
N GLU A 5 -1.62 -7.95 -0.14
CA GLU A 5 -2.66 -8.79 -0.75
C GLU A 5 -3.73 -7.92 -1.41
N TYR A 6 -4.21 -6.89 -0.73
CA TYR A 6 -5.19 -5.95 -1.26
C TYR A 6 -4.64 -5.17 -2.46
N LEU A 7 -3.39 -4.68 -2.40
CA LEU A 7 -2.74 -4.06 -3.56
C LEU A 7 -2.65 -5.04 -4.74
N MET A 8 -2.27 -6.29 -4.50
CA MET A 8 -2.12 -7.33 -5.53
C MET A 8 -3.45 -7.80 -6.11
N GLN A 9 -4.55 -7.74 -5.35
CA GLN A 9 -5.91 -7.99 -5.84
C GLN A 9 -6.39 -6.87 -6.78
N HIS A 10 -5.80 -5.68 -6.69
CA HIS A 10 -6.14 -4.50 -7.48
C HIS A 10 -4.96 -4.00 -8.33
N PRO A 11 -4.41 -4.84 -9.24
CA PRO A 11 -3.27 -4.45 -10.07
C PRO A 11 -3.63 -3.31 -11.01
N ASN A 12 -2.70 -2.37 -11.20
CA ASN A 12 -2.87 -1.17 -12.01
C ASN A 12 -4.00 -0.21 -11.56
N GLN A 13 -4.63 -0.45 -10.42
CA GLN A 13 -5.62 0.44 -9.84
C GLN A 13 -4.97 1.39 -8.83
N ILE A 14 -5.42 2.64 -8.80
CA ILE A 14 -5.00 3.60 -7.79
C ILE A 14 -5.89 3.42 -6.56
N LEU A 15 -5.29 3.01 -5.45
CA LEU A 15 -5.96 2.86 -4.16
C LEU A 15 -5.60 4.06 -3.28
N SER A 16 -6.63 4.80 -2.87
CA SER A 16 -6.48 5.97 -2.01
C SER A 16 -6.12 5.59 -0.59
N LYS A 17 -5.48 6.53 0.15
CA LYS A 17 -5.12 6.29 1.54
C LYS A 17 -6.34 5.88 2.37
N GLU A 18 -7.47 6.55 2.15
CA GLU A 18 -8.74 6.26 2.82
C GLU A 18 -9.23 4.84 2.55
N THR A 19 -9.25 4.39 1.28
CA THR A 19 -9.61 3.02 0.92
C THR A 19 -8.68 1.98 1.56
N LEU A 20 -7.38 2.26 1.59
CA LEU A 20 -6.42 1.37 2.23
C LEU A 20 -6.64 1.30 3.75
N ILE A 21 -6.94 2.43 4.40
CA ILE A 21 -7.27 2.47 5.83
C ILE A 21 -8.54 1.68 6.11
N ASP A 22 -9.59 1.95 5.36
CA ASP A 22 -10.89 1.29 5.47
C ASP A 22 -10.76 -0.23 5.30
N HIS A 23 -10.13 -0.72 4.22
CA HIS A 23 -10.10 -2.17 3.97
C HIS A 23 -9.04 -2.95 4.74
N VAL A 24 -7.93 -2.33 5.14
CA VAL A 24 -6.82 -3.03 5.81
C VAL A 24 -6.86 -2.82 7.32
N TRP A 25 -7.47 -1.74 7.79
CA TRP A 25 -7.46 -1.31 9.20
C TRP A 25 -8.85 -1.08 9.80
N ASP A 26 -9.94 -1.49 9.15
CA ASP A 26 -11.35 -1.38 9.61
C ASP A 26 -11.57 -1.78 11.10
N PHE A 27 -10.73 -2.68 11.62
CA PHE A 27 -10.92 -3.31 12.93
C PHE A 27 -9.99 -2.81 14.05
N ASP A 28 -8.98 -2.00 13.74
CA ASP A 28 -8.05 -1.47 14.75
C ASP A 28 -8.24 0.04 14.90
N ALA A 29 -9.07 0.45 15.85
CA ALA A 29 -9.41 1.85 16.15
C ALA A 29 -8.21 2.73 16.61
N ASP A 30 -7.02 2.13 16.79
CA ASP A 30 -5.79 2.78 17.28
C ASP A 30 -4.74 3.04 16.18
N ILE A 31 -5.10 2.84 14.91
CA ILE A 31 -4.16 2.98 13.79
C ILE A 31 -4.05 4.46 13.44
N LEU A 32 -2.99 5.09 13.95
CA LEU A 32 -2.60 6.45 13.56
C LEU A 32 -2.58 6.59 12.01
N PRO A 33 -3.03 7.73 11.46
CA PRO A 33 -3.17 7.95 10.01
C PRO A 33 -1.87 7.76 9.20
N ASN A 34 -0.73 7.72 9.88
CA ASN A 34 0.61 7.57 9.30
C ASN A 34 0.98 6.10 9.01
N ASN A 35 0.16 5.13 9.43
CA ASN A 35 0.49 3.71 9.31
C ASN A 35 0.56 3.24 7.85
N VAL A 36 -0.30 3.75 6.96
CA VAL A 36 -0.25 3.39 5.53
C VAL A 36 1.15 3.65 4.96
N GLU A 37 1.74 4.81 5.24
CA GLU A 37 3.06 5.19 4.74
C GLU A 37 4.18 4.34 5.33
N ALA A 38 4.09 4.02 6.63
CA ALA A 38 5.03 3.13 7.30
C ALA A 38 5.00 1.71 6.70
N TYR A 39 3.80 1.18 6.47
CA TYR A 39 3.61 -0.13 5.86
C TYR A 39 4.03 -0.16 4.39
N ILE A 40 3.70 0.86 3.60
CA ILE A 40 4.20 0.98 2.22
C ILE A 40 5.73 1.03 2.20
N LYS A 41 6.35 1.79 3.11
CA LYS A 41 7.81 1.83 3.24
C LYS A 41 8.39 0.46 3.61
N PHE A 42 7.74 -0.27 4.51
CA PHE A 42 8.14 -1.61 4.90
C PHE A 42 8.02 -2.60 3.74
N LEU A 43 6.90 -2.60 3.01
CA LEU A 43 6.70 -3.43 1.83
C LEU A 43 7.76 -3.14 0.77
N ARG A 44 8.01 -1.86 0.45
CA ARG A 44 9.07 -1.46 -0.48
C ARG A 44 10.44 -2.01 -0.10
N GLN A 45 10.77 -2.03 1.19
CA GLN A 45 12.04 -2.61 1.64
C GLN A 45 12.11 -4.12 1.41
N LYS A 46 10.99 -4.82 1.47
CA LYS A 46 10.93 -6.28 1.30
C LYS A 46 10.77 -6.72 -0.16
N ILE A 47 9.97 -6.02 -0.96
CA ILE A 47 9.56 -6.47 -2.31
C ILE A 47 10.02 -5.56 -3.44
N ASP A 48 10.46 -4.33 -3.16
CA ASP A 48 11.00 -3.44 -4.21
C ASP A 48 12.53 -3.38 -4.14
N LYS A 49 13.12 -3.14 -2.97
CA LYS A 49 14.59 -3.02 -2.81
C LYS A 49 15.40 -4.21 -3.35
N PRO A 50 15.02 -5.48 -3.15
CA PRO A 50 15.80 -6.59 -3.66
C PRO A 50 15.63 -6.82 -5.18
N PHE A 51 14.68 -6.14 -5.84
CA PHE A 51 14.37 -6.34 -7.25
C PHE A 51 14.67 -5.07 -8.06
N LYS A 52 14.99 -5.23 -9.36
CA LYS A 52 15.23 -4.08 -10.25
C LYS A 52 13.94 -3.32 -10.59
N LYS A 53 12.79 -3.98 -10.50
CA LYS A 53 11.47 -3.41 -10.81
C LYS A 53 10.79 -2.98 -9.51
N GLN A 54 10.43 -1.71 -9.43
CA GLN A 54 9.58 -1.20 -8.36
C GLN A 54 8.12 -1.51 -8.70
N LEU A 55 7.51 -2.38 -7.91
CA LEU A 55 6.12 -2.78 -7.99
C LEU A 55 5.20 -1.71 -7.40
N ILE A 56 5.55 -1.10 -6.26
CA ILE A 56 4.66 -0.12 -5.60
C ILE A 56 4.96 1.31 -6.05
N LYS A 57 4.05 1.92 -6.81
CA LYS A 57 4.09 3.33 -7.21
C LYS A 57 3.26 4.21 -6.31
N THR A 58 3.77 5.41 -6.04
CA THR A 58 3.02 6.49 -5.37
C THR A 58 2.47 7.44 -6.43
N VAL A 59 1.16 7.62 -6.44
CA VAL A 59 0.48 8.61 -7.27
C VAL A 59 0.14 9.80 -6.36
N ARG A 60 0.91 10.89 -6.48
CA ARG A 60 0.78 12.07 -5.60
C ARG A 60 -0.64 12.62 -5.66
N GLY A 61 -1.26 12.82 -4.50
CA GLY A 61 -2.63 13.32 -4.37
C GLY A 61 -3.74 12.27 -4.55
N PHE A 62 -3.41 11.06 -5.01
CA PHE A 62 -4.43 10.03 -5.30
C PHE A 62 -4.24 8.74 -4.49
N GLY A 63 -2.99 8.31 -4.23
CA GLY A 63 -2.72 7.13 -3.40
C GLY A 63 -1.57 6.25 -3.92
N TYR A 64 -1.76 4.94 -3.90
CA TYR A 64 -0.76 3.93 -4.27
C TYR A 64 -1.30 2.96 -5.32
N ARG A 65 -0.41 2.45 -6.16
CA ARG A 65 -0.74 1.48 -7.20
C ARG A 65 0.35 0.43 -7.28
N ILE A 66 -0.03 -0.83 -7.51
CA ILE A 66 0.92 -1.87 -7.87
C ILE A 66 1.00 -2.04 -9.39
N GLU A 67 2.21 -2.12 -9.92
CA GLU A 67 2.50 -2.41 -11.33
C GLU A 67 3.30 -3.71 -11.42
N SER A 68 2.64 -4.78 -11.88
CA SER A 68 3.27 -6.08 -12.15
C SER A 68 4.00 -6.13 -13.47
#